data_AF-A0A9E1I8I2-F1
#
_entry.id   AF-A0A9E1I8I2-F1
#
_cell.length_a   1.000
_cell.length_b   1.000
_cell.length_c   1.000
_cell.angle_alpha   90.00
_cell.angle_beta   90.00
_cell.angle_gamma   90.00
#
_symmetry.space_group_name_H-M   'P 1'
#
loop_
_entity.id
_entity.type
_entity.pdbx_description
1 polymer ?
#
loop_
_entity_poly.entity_id
_entity_poly.type
_entity_poly.pdbx_seq_one_letter_code
_entity_poly.pdbx_strand_id
1 'polypeptide(L)'
;MHSLEQLETKQIGFRMPTYLVEEIDELTKGFDINRSTFIVEAIRKELKEQKEARFYAGLGEAMVEAKMMMDGKIPKTSLEDLIAELKDGD
;
A
#
# COMPACT_ATOMS: atom_id res chain seq x y z
N MET A 1 -6.79 -0.05 -13.17
CA MET A 1 -8.25 -0.23 -13.25
C MET A 1 -8.58 -1.55 -12.58
N HIS A 2 -9.62 -1.59 -11.73
CA HIS A 2 -10.06 -2.83 -11.08
C HIS A 2 -10.83 -3.72 -12.06
N SER A 3 -10.72 -5.05 -11.93
CA SER A 3 -11.55 -5.98 -12.73
C SER A 3 -13.02 -5.90 -12.30
N LEU A 4 -13.93 -6.38 -13.15
CA LEU A 4 -15.38 -6.40 -12.85
C LEU A 4 -15.67 -7.12 -11.52
N GLU A 5 -15.02 -8.26 -11.26
CA GLU A 5 -15.14 -9.01 -10.01
C GLU A 5 -14.65 -8.21 -8.79
N GLN A 6 -13.64 -7.36 -8.95
CA GLN A 6 -13.11 -6.53 -7.87
C GLN A 6 -14.00 -5.31 -7.54
N LEU A 7 -14.94 -4.99 -8.42
CA LEU A 7 -15.94 -3.94 -8.17
C LEU A 7 -17.19 -4.48 -7.48
N GLU A 8 -17.34 -5.81 -7.38
CA GLU A 8 -18.45 -6.40 -6.65
C GLU A 8 -18.33 -6.14 -5.15
N THR A 9 -19.42 -5.65 -4.55
CA THR A 9 -19.49 -5.41 -3.12
C THR A 9 -19.77 -6.71 -2.39
N LYS A 10 -18.84 -7.14 -1.54
CA LYS A 10 -19.04 -8.28 -0.63
C LYS A 10 -19.49 -7.78 0.74
N GLN A 11 -20.62 -8.26 1.23
CA GLN A 11 -21.05 -7.98 2.60
C GLN A 11 -20.13 -8.70 3.59
N ILE A 12 -19.61 -7.95 4.57
CA ILE A 12 -18.79 -8.47 5.66
C ILE A 12 -19.45 -8.15 7.00
N GLY A 13 -19.38 -9.09 7.94
CA GLY A 13 -19.78 -8.85 9.33
C GLY A 13 -18.67 -8.12 10.07
N PHE A 14 -18.80 -6.81 10.25
CA PHE A 14 -17.80 -5.98 10.91
C PHE A 14 -18.33 -5.47 12.25
N ARG A 15 -17.58 -5.71 13.34
CA ARG A 15 -17.89 -5.15 14.67
C ARG A 15 -16.89 -4.03 14.98
N MET A 16 -17.42 -2.89 15.36
CA MET A 16 -16.64 -1.72 15.75
C MET A 16 -16.98 -1.36 17.21
N PRO A 17 -15.99 -0.94 18.01
CA PRO A 17 -16.25 -0.31 19.30
C PRO A 17 -17.22 0.87 19.18
N THR A 18 -18.13 1.01 20.15
CA THR A 18 -19.19 2.04 20.13
C THR A 18 -18.63 3.45 19.98
N TYR A 19 -17.56 3.78 20.70
CA TYR A 19 -16.98 5.13 20.66
C TYR A 19 -16.53 5.55 19.25
N LEU A 20 -16.01 4.62 18.44
CA LEU A 20 -15.60 4.91 17.06
C LEU A 20 -16.81 5.13 16.14
N VAL A 21 -17.91 4.42 16.38
CA VAL A 21 -19.14 4.63 15.61
C VAL A 21 -19.69 6.03 15.90
N GLU A 22 -19.70 6.42 17.16
CA GLU A 22 -20.14 7.74 17.61
C GLU A 22 -19.24 8.85 17.05
N GLU A 23 -17.91 8.69 17.07
CA GLU A 23 -16.99 9.66 16.46
C GLU A 23 -17.23 9.82 14.95
N ILE A 24 -17.45 8.71 14.22
CA ILE A 24 -17.77 8.76 12.79
C ILE A 24 -19.08 9.50 12.58
N ASP A 25 -20.11 9.23 13.40
CA ASP A 25 -21.40 9.92 13.31
C ASP A 25 -21.27 11.41 13.55
N GLU A 26 -20.48 11.83 14.54
CA GLU A 26 -20.24 13.23 14.83
C GLU A 26 -19.49 13.93 13.68
N LEU A 27 -18.44 13.28 13.16
CA LEU A 27 -17.66 13.80 12.04
C LEU A 27 -18.47 13.88 10.74
N THR A 28 -19.38 12.94 10.52
CA THR A 28 -20.20 12.87 9.30
C THR A 28 -21.53 13.60 9.43
N LYS A 29 -21.92 14.09 10.62
CA LYS A 29 -23.23 14.70 10.91
C LYS A 29 -23.62 15.87 9.98
N GLY A 30 -22.64 16.63 9.52
CA GLY A 30 -22.82 17.77 8.60
C GLY A 30 -22.61 17.43 7.12
N PHE A 31 -22.29 16.18 6.81
CA PHE A 31 -21.96 15.72 5.47
C PHE A 31 -22.96 14.63 5.05
N ASP A 32 -23.37 14.60 3.78
CA ASP A 32 -24.21 13.52 3.25
C ASP A 32 -23.38 12.25 2.97
N ILE A 33 -22.66 11.78 4.00
CA ILE A 33 -21.72 10.66 3.92
C ILE A 33 -22.20 9.56 4.86
N ASN A 34 -22.44 8.37 4.29
CA ASN A 34 -22.73 7.19 5.08
C ASN A 34 -21.45 6.62 5.73
N ARG A 35 -21.56 6.08 6.94
CA ARG A 35 -20.49 5.36 7.67
C ARG A 35 -19.74 4.37 6.79
N SER A 36 -20.45 3.57 5.99
CA SER A 36 -19.81 2.58 5.10
C SER A 36 -18.88 3.24 4.10
N THR A 37 -19.28 4.37 3.51
CA THR A 37 -18.45 5.14 2.58
C THR A 37 -17.23 5.68 3.28
N PHE A 38 -17.40 6.26 4.48
CA PHE A 38 -16.29 6.76 5.28
C PHE A 38 -15.26 5.66 5.59
N ILE A 39 -15.73 4.49 6.04
CA ILE A 39 -14.88 3.35 6.38
C ILE A 39 -14.13 2.83 5.15
N VAL A 40 -14.80 2.69 4.01
CA VAL A 40 -14.16 2.22 2.77
C VAL A 40 -13.06 3.18 2.31
N GLU A 41 -13.31 4.49 2.35
CA GLU A 41 -12.32 5.49 1.96
C GLU A 41 -11.14 5.56 2.95
N ALA A 42 -11.41 5.42 4.25
CA ALA A 42 -10.35 5.31 5.25
C ALA A 42 -9.44 4.11 5.00
N ILE A 43 -10.02 2.94 4.71
CA ILE A 43 -9.28 1.71 4.36
C ILE A 43 -8.46 1.91 3.08
N ARG A 44 -9.05 2.52 2.04
CA ARG A 44 -8.34 2.80 0.77
C ARG A 44 -7.15 3.70 0.98
N LYS A 45 -7.31 4.77 1.78
CA LYS A 45 -6.25 5.70 2.12
C LYS A 45 -5.10 4.98 2.84
N GLU A 46 -5.41 4.22 3.88
CA GLU A 46 -4.42 3.46 4.65
C GLU A 46 -3.67 2.45 3.76
N LEU A 47 -4.38 1.69 2.92
CA LEU A 47 -3.74 0.75 1.99
C LEU A 47 -2.81 1.44 1.00
N LYS A 48 -3.16 2.65 0.55
CA LYS A 48 -2.30 3.44 -0.34
C LYS A 48 -1.04 3.88 0.38
N GLU A 49 -1.17 4.43 1.58
CA GLU A 49 -0.03 4.89 2.41
C GLU A 49 0.93 3.73 2.73
N GLN A 50 0.41 2.55 3.08
CA GLN A 50 1.25 1.37 3.32
C GLN A 50 2.00 0.90 2.06
N LYS A 51 1.35 0.94 0.89
CA LYS A 51 2.00 0.58 -0.37
C LYS A 51 3.11 1.57 -0.71
N GLU A 52 2.85 2.86 -0.56
CA GLU A 52 3.85 3.91 -0.77
C GLU A 52 5.01 3.75 0.20
N ALA A 53 4.75 3.54 1.48
CA ALA A 53 5.79 3.34 2.49
C ALA A 53 6.69 2.14 2.16
N ARG A 54 6.11 1.00 1.77
CA ARG A 54 6.88 -0.18 1.33
C ARG A 54 7.70 0.09 0.08
N PHE A 55 7.11 0.77 -0.90
CA PHE A 55 7.82 1.14 -2.12
C PHE A 55 9.02 2.06 -1.83
N TYR A 56 8.82 3.11 -1.04
CA TYR A 56 9.90 4.05 -0.70
C TYR A 56 10.99 3.42 0.18
N ALA A 57 10.63 2.47 1.05
CA ALA A 57 11.62 1.71 1.81
C ALA A 57 12.54 0.89 0.88
N GLY A 58 11.96 0.08 -0.01
CA GLY A 58 12.73 -0.70 -0.99
C GLY A 58 13.51 0.17 -1.98
N LEU A 59 12.92 1.30 -2.41
CA LEU A 59 13.62 2.26 -3.26
C LEU A 59 14.82 2.90 -2.54
N GLY A 60 14.67 3.20 -1.24
CA GLY A 60 15.75 3.73 -0.42
C GLY A 60 16.93 2.77 -0.34
N GLU A 61 16.65 1.49 -0.08
CA GLU A 61 17.65 0.42 -0.06
C GLU A 61 18.35 0.30 -1.42
N ALA A 62 17.59 0.22 -2.51
CA ALA A 62 18.12 0.13 -3.87
C ALA A 62 18.99 1.35 -4.25
N MET A 63 18.62 2.55 -3.83
CA MET A 63 19.40 3.77 -4.06
C MET A 63 20.72 3.76 -3.28
N VAL A 64 20.72 3.23 -2.06
CA VAL A 64 21.94 3.06 -1.26
C VAL A 64 22.86 2.06 -1.94
N GLU A 65 22.36 0.91 -2.38
CA GLU A 65 23.13 -0.09 -3.11
C GLU A 65 23.70 0.48 -4.42
N ALA A 66 22.88 1.15 -5.22
CA ALA A 66 23.33 1.79 -6.46
C ALA A 66 24.44 2.81 -6.19
N LYS A 67 24.31 3.62 -5.13
CA LYS A 67 25.36 4.56 -4.73
C LYS A 67 26.63 3.84 -4.31
N MET A 68 26.54 2.73 -3.56
CA MET A 68 27.71 1.93 -3.20
C MET A 68 28.40 1.32 -4.44
N MET A 69 27.64 0.90 -5.47
CA MET A 69 28.19 0.44 -6.74
C MET A 69 28.91 1.57 -7.50
N MET A 70 28.32 2.77 -7.51
CA MET A 70 28.92 3.96 -8.14
C MET A 70 30.20 4.41 -7.42
N ASP A 71 30.20 4.40 -6.09
CA ASP A 71 31.34 4.70 -5.24
C ASP A 71 32.43 3.61 -5.29
N GLY A 72 32.18 2.48 -5.97
CA GLY A 72 33.11 1.35 -6.08
C GLY A 72 33.26 0.53 -4.80
N LYS A 73 32.33 0.68 -3.83
CA LYS A 73 32.32 -0.07 -2.55
C LYS A 73 31.77 -1.48 -2.69
N ILE A 74 30.91 -1.70 -3.70
CA ILE A 74 30.42 -3.03 -4.08
C ILE A 74 30.58 -3.22 -5.60
N PRO A 75 30.77 -4.46 -6.08
CA PRO A 75 30.94 -4.73 -7.51
C PRO A 75 29.69 -4.33 -8.29
N LYS A 76 29.91 -3.88 -9.53
CA LYS A 76 28.81 -3.58 -10.45
C LYS A 76 28.20 -4.89 -10.93
N THR A 77 26.92 -5.09 -10.64
CA THR A 77 26.15 -6.22 -11.16
C THR A 77 25.79 -5.95 -12.62
N SER A 78 25.95 -6.94 -13.50
CA SER A 78 25.54 -6.81 -14.90
C SER A 78 24.03 -7.03 -15.05
N LEU A 79 23.46 -6.57 -16.17
CA LEU A 79 22.06 -6.80 -16.49
C LEU A 79 21.75 -8.32 -16.63
N GLU A 80 22.74 -9.10 -17.08
CA GLU A 80 22.62 -10.55 -17.26
C GLU A 80 22.54 -11.28 -15.92
N ASP A 81 23.34 -10.86 -14.94
CA ASP A 81 23.33 -11.40 -13.58
C ASP A 81 21.99 -11.11 -12.87
N LEU A 82 21.46 -9.89 -13.03
CA LEU A 82 20.14 -9.49 -12.50
C LEU A 82 19.00 -10.32 -13.10
N ILE A 83 19.05 -10.60 -14.40
CA ILE A 83 18.04 -11.43 -15.08
C ILE A 83 18.13 -12.89 -14.61
N ALA A 84 19.32 -13.39 -14.31
CA ALA A 84 19.52 -14.73 -13.78
C ALA A 84 18.93 -14.86 -12.35
N GLU A 85 19.25 -13.93 -11.46
CA GLU A 85 18.72 -13.92 -10.08
C GLU A 85 17.18 -13.84 -10.04
N LEU A 86 16.57 -13.02 -10.92
CA LEU A 86 15.11 -12.90 -10.99
C LEU A 86 14.41 -14.14 -11.55
N LYS A 87 15.12 -14.98 -12.31
CA LYS A 87 14.57 -16.24 -12.85
C LYS A 87 14.69 -17.41 -11.89
N ASP A 88 15.69 -17.38 -11.01
CA ASP A 88 15.93 -18.43 -10.00
C ASP A 88 15.14 -18.19 -8.69
N GLY A 89 14.53 -17.01 -8.52
CA GLY A 89 13.75 -16.62 -7.34
C GLY A 89 12.24 -16.89 -7.39
N ASP A 90 11.73 -17.59 -8.41
CA ASP A 90 10.31 -17.99 -8.59
C ASP A 90 10.10 -19.51 -8.33
#